data_AF-A0AAW1BD67-F1
#
_entry.id   AF-A0AAW1BD67-F1
#
_cell.length_a   1.000
_cell.length_b   1.000
_cell.length_c   1.000
_cell.angle_alpha   90.00
_cell.angle_beta   90.00
_cell.angle_gamma   90.00
#
_symmetry.space_group_name_H-M   'P 1'
#
loop_
_entity.id
_entity.type
_entity.pdbx_description
1 polymer ?
#
loop_
_entity_poly.entity_id
_entity_poly.type
_entity_poly.pdbx_seq_one_letter_code
_entity_poly.pdbx_strand_id
1 'polypeptide(L)'
;MMNLLMLLLFTLLLTAPCCCEGASSKAVDEGIKIGQEKANTFVRRQKRAYPYSERYYEMFKSPMEMKQEQCEHYAPCNYYSEIVGFPTAYRRYFGNI
;
A
#
# COMPACT_ATOMS: atom_id res chain seq x y z
N MET A 1 19.96 36.00 29.24
CA MET A 1 19.54 36.40 27.86
C MET A 1 20.55 35.97 26.80
N MET A 2 21.87 36.02 27.05
CA MET A 2 22.91 35.66 26.06
C MET A 2 23.02 34.14 25.78
N ASN A 3 22.72 33.29 26.76
CA ASN A 3 22.92 31.83 26.61
C ASN A 3 21.88 31.16 25.71
N LEU A 4 20.64 31.65 25.70
CA LEU A 4 19.57 31.10 24.87
C LEU A 4 19.81 31.41 23.38
N LEU A 5 20.30 32.62 23.09
CA LEU A 5 20.63 33.05 21.74
C LEU A 5 21.82 32.26 21.18
N MET A 6 22.81 31.95 22.03
CA MET A 6 23.93 31.08 21.65
C MET A 6 23.47 29.65 21.37
N LEU A 7 22.58 29.08 22.20
CA LEU A 7 22.05 27.73 21.98
C LEU A 7 21.27 27.62 20.66
N LEU A 8 20.46 28.63 20.33
CA LEU A 8 19.71 28.67 19.07
C LEU A 8 20.65 28.75 17.86
N LEU A 9 21.68 29.58 17.92
CA LEU A 9 22.69 29.69 16.85
C LEU A 9 23.46 28.37 16.64
N PHE A 10 23.80 27.66 17.72
CA PHE A 10 24.44 26.34 17.64
C PHE A 10 23.53 25.29 17.00
N THR A 11 22.24 25.26 17.34
CA THR A 11 21.28 24.33 16.71
C THR A 11 21.12 24.58 15.22
N LEU A 12 21.09 25.85 14.79
CA LEU A 12 20.96 26.21 13.37
C LEU A 12 22.18 25.77 12.55
N LEU A 13 23.38 25.93 13.12
CA LEU A 13 24.65 25.56 12.49
C LEU A 13 24.78 24.03 12.30
N LEU A 14 24.26 23.24 13.25
CA LEU A 14 24.28 21.78 13.22
C LEU A 14 23.27 21.18 12.22
N THR A 15 22.17 21.88 11.94
CA THR A 15 21.14 21.41 11.00
C THR A 15 21.41 21.76 9.54
N ALA A 16 22.26 22.75 9.27
CA ALA A 16 22.51 23.25 7.92
C ALA A 16 23.28 22.29 6.97
N PRO A 17 24.26 21.47 7.42
CA PRO A 17 25.02 20.63 6.48
C PRO A 17 24.32 19.32 6.13
N CYS A 18 23.19 18.97 6.75
CA CYS A 18 22.50 17.69 6.53
C CYS A 18 21.50 17.71 5.35
N CYS A 19 21.24 18.88 4.75
CA CYS A 19 20.27 19.02 3.66
C CYS A 19 20.88 18.94 2.25
N CYS A 20 22.14 18.52 2.11
CA CYS A 20 22.82 18.45 0.82
C CYS A 20 23.21 17.01 0.43
N GLU A 21 22.29 16.06 0.55
CA GLU A 21 22.31 14.83 -0.27
C GLU A 21 21.26 14.91 -1.38
N GLY A 22 21.24 16.06 -2.05
CA GLY A 22 20.39 16.35 -3.21
C GLY A 22 21.16 16.29 -4.52
N ALA A 23 22.12 15.38 -4.67
CA ALA A 23 22.77 15.11 -5.97
C ALA A 23 22.74 13.63 -6.32
N SER A 24 21.69 12.91 -5.90
CA SER A 24 21.33 11.63 -6.52
C SER A 24 20.29 11.86 -7.62
N SER A 25 20.72 12.52 -8.69
CA SER A 25 20.13 12.31 -10.00
C SER A 25 21.27 12.10 -10.98
N LYS A 26 21.95 10.95 -10.80
CA LYS A 26 22.48 10.27 -11.99
C LYS A 26 21.27 10.10 -12.89
N ALA A 27 21.18 10.92 -13.93
CA ALA A 27 20.22 10.74 -14.99
C ALA A 27 20.52 9.38 -15.62
N VAL A 28 19.93 8.32 -15.06
CA VAL A 28 19.79 7.03 -15.73
C VAL A 28 18.56 7.18 -16.63
N ASP A 29 18.66 8.11 -17.59
CA ASP A 29 17.66 8.22 -18.66
C ASP A 29 18.28 7.86 -20.00
N GLU A 30 19.06 6.79 -19.98
CA GLU A 30 19.07 5.85 -21.10
C GLU A 30 18.59 4.52 -20.54
N GLY A 31 17.30 4.50 -20.16
CA GLY A 31 16.63 3.26 -19.80
C GLY A 31 16.93 2.22 -20.88
N ILE A 32 17.44 1.06 -20.48
CA ILE A 32 17.82 -0.03 -21.38
C ILE A 32 16.67 -0.24 -22.36
N LYS A 33 16.85 0.16 -23.62
CA LYS A 33 15.85 0.03 -24.67
C LYS A 33 15.84 -1.43 -25.11
N ILE A 34 15.07 -2.24 -24.39
CA ILE A 34 14.85 -3.64 -24.74
C ILE A 34 13.87 -3.65 -25.92
N GLY A 35 14.28 -4.26 -27.04
CA GLY A 35 13.40 -4.43 -28.20
C GLY A 35 12.12 -5.19 -27.83
N GLN A 36 11.02 -4.90 -28.51
CA GLN A 36 9.69 -5.42 -28.19
C GLN A 36 9.65 -6.95 -28.08
N GLU A 37 10.35 -7.67 -28.97
CA GLU A 37 10.45 -9.13 -28.89
C GLU A 37 11.11 -9.60 -27.59
N LYS A 38 12.22 -8.96 -27.21
CA LYS A 38 12.96 -9.28 -26.00
C LYS A 38 12.15 -8.87 -24.75
N ALA A 39 11.43 -7.75 -24.79
CA ALA A 39 10.50 -7.36 -23.73
C ALA A 39 9.35 -8.38 -23.57
N ASN A 40 8.78 -8.86 -24.69
CA ASN A 40 7.72 -9.88 -24.68
C ASN A 40 8.17 -11.22 -24.11
N THR A 41 9.48 -11.55 -24.16
CA THR A 41 10.01 -12.75 -23.48
C THR A 41 10.02 -12.62 -21.96
N PHE A 42 10.26 -11.42 -21.41
CA PHE A 42 10.20 -11.15 -19.97
C PHE A 42 8.76 -10.99 -19.46
N VAL A 43 7.91 -10.32 -20.25
CA VAL A 43 6.48 -10.13 -19.96
C VAL A 43 5.65 -11.29 -20.50
N ARG A 44 6.28 -12.45 -20.78
CA ARG A 44 5.53 -13.66 -21.10
C ARG A 44 4.80 -14.07 -19.84
N ARG A 45 3.59 -13.50 -19.67
CA ARG A 45 2.62 -13.84 -18.63
C ARG A 45 2.65 -15.34 -18.60
N GLN A 46 3.24 -15.95 -17.56
CA GLN A 46 3.02 -17.36 -17.30
C GLN A 46 1.52 -17.49 -17.41
N LYS A 47 1.02 -18.28 -18.38
CA LYS A 47 -0.40 -18.58 -18.45
C LYS A 47 -0.68 -19.15 -17.07
N ARG A 48 -1.26 -18.35 -16.17
CA ARG A 48 -1.82 -18.84 -14.91
C ARG A 48 -2.66 -20.01 -15.39
N ALA A 49 -2.34 -21.21 -14.92
CA ALA A 49 -2.91 -22.44 -15.46
C ALA A 49 -4.46 -22.41 -15.48
N TYR A 50 -5.04 -21.48 -14.73
CA TYR A 50 -6.42 -21.07 -14.81
C TYR A 50 -6.59 -19.66 -15.39
N PRO A 51 -7.04 -19.51 -16.65
CA PRO A 51 -7.65 -18.24 -17.11
C PRO A 51 -9.01 -17.96 -16.44
N TYR A 52 -9.51 -18.90 -15.62
CA TYR A 52 -10.88 -18.91 -15.12
C TYR A 52 -11.01 -18.70 -13.61
N SER A 53 -9.93 -18.78 -12.83
CA SER A 53 -10.06 -18.83 -11.37
C SER A 53 -10.55 -17.50 -10.79
N GLU A 54 -9.90 -16.39 -11.11
CA GLU A 54 -10.18 -15.08 -10.49
C GLU A 54 -11.61 -14.61 -10.79
N ARG A 55 -12.03 -14.68 -12.06
CA ARG A 55 -13.39 -14.29 -12.47
C ARG A 55 -14.48 -15.25 -11.98
N TYR A 56 -14.18 -16.54 -11.81
CA TYR A 56 -15.14 -17.51 -11.28
C TYR A 56 -15.37 -17.30 -9.78
N TYR A 57 -14.31 -17.01 -9.01
CA TYR A 57 -14.44 -16.65 -7.59
C TYR A 57 -15.18 -15.31 -7.41
N GLU A 58 -14.94 -14.33 -8.27
CA GLU A 58 -15.73 -13.08 -8.28
C GLU A 58 -17.23 -13.33 -8.56
N MET A 59 -17.56 -14.34 -9.39
CA MET A 59 -18.94 -14.67 -9.76
C MET A 59 -19.65 -15.52 -8.69
N PHE A 60 -18.91 -16.33 -7.92
CA PHE A 60 -19.45 -17.22 -6.90
C PHE A 60 -18.80 -16.92 -5.54
N LYS A 61 -19.24 -15.83 -4.93
CA LYS A 61 -18.84 -15.47 -3.57
C LYS A 61 -19.49 -16.39 -2.55
N SER A 62 -18.71 -16.81 -1.55
CA SER A 62 -19.29 -17.56 -0.44
C SER A 62 -20.20 -16.65 0.41
N PRO A 63 -21.19 -17.21 1.13
CA PRO A 63 -22.01 -16.40 2.05
C PRO A 63 -21.17 -15.63 3.08
N MET A 64 -20.02 -16.19 3.51
CA MET A 64 -19.11 -15.51 4.44
C MET A 64 -18.36 -14.35 3.78
N GLU A 65 -17.93 -14.53 2.53
CA GLU A 65 -17.29 -13.48 1.74
C GLU A 65 -18.26 -12.32 1.46
N MET A 66 -19.53 -12.60 1.16
CA MET A 66 -20.55 -11.55 1.02
C MET A 66 -20.74 -10.75 2.31
N LYS A 67 -20.74 -11.43 3.47
CA LYS A 67 -20.82 -10.76 4.78
C LYS A 67 -19.57 -9.93 5.06
N GLN A 68 -18.40 -10.44 4.66
CA GLN A 68 -17.14 -9.72 4.81
C GLN A 68 -17.12 -8.45 3.96
N GLU A 69 -17.48 -8.55 2.68
CA GLU A 69 -17.60 -7.39 1.79
C GLU A 69 -18.63 -6.37 2.31
N GLN A 70 -19.76 -6.84 2.84
CA GLN A 70 -20.74 -5.96 3.47
C GLN A 70 -20.15 -5.17 4.66
N CYS A 71 -19.29 -5.79 5.47
CA CYS A 71 -18.57 -5.11 6.55
C CYS A 71 -17.53 -4.12 6.01
N GLU A 72 -16.76 -4.51 4.99
CA GLU A 72 -15.75 -3.67 4.35
C GLU A 72 -16.37 -2.42 3.70
N HIS A 73 -17.55 -2.56 3.10
CA HIS A 73 -18.30 -1.44 2.51
C HIS A 73 -18.95 -0.52 3.54
N TYR A 74 -19.07 -0.94 4.81
CA TYR A 74 -19.63 -0.13 5.87
C TYR A 74 -18.53 0.34 6.82
N ALA A 75 -18.05 1.58 6.62
CA ALA A 75 -16.88 2.13 7.31
C ALA A 75 -16.83 1.90 8.84
N PRO A 76 -17.95 2.01 9.61
CA PRO A 76 -17.94 1.69 11.03
C PRO A 76 -17.65 0.21 11.35
N CYS A 77 -18.13 -0.72 10.51
CA CYS A 77 -17.81 -2.14 10.65
C CYS A 77 -16.36 -2.40 10.25
N ASN A 78 -15.92 -1.86 9.11
CA ASN A 78 -14.57 -2.03 8.62
C ASN A 78 -13.52 -1.61 9.67
N TYR A 79 -13.61 -0.36 10.16
CA TYR A 79 -12.69 0.16 11.17
C TYR A 79 -12.72 -0.66 12.48
N TYR A 80 -13.92 -1.05 12.93
CA TYR A 80 -14.04 -1.83 14.15
C TYR A 80 -13.48 -3.25 13.98
N SER A 81 -13.61 -3.84 12.78
CA SER A 81 -13.10 -5.17 12.46
C SER A 81 -11.58 -5.27 12.53
N GLU A 82 -10.86 -4.17 12.25
CA GLU A 82 -9.40 -4.10 12.39
C GLU A 82 -8.95 -4.23 13.86
N ILE A 83 -9.83 -3.89 14.80
CA ILE A 83 -9.53 -3.89 16.25
C ILE A 83 -10.00 -5.19 16.91
N VAL A 84 -11.22 -5.65 16.61
CA VAL A 84 -11.86 -6.77 17.32
C VAL A 84 -12.05 -8.04 16.47
N GLY A 85 -11.68 -7.97 15.19
CA GLY A 85 -11.91 -9.03 14.21
C GLY A 85 -13.30 -8.98 13.58
N PHE A 86 -13.38 -9.51 12.36
CA PHE A 86 -14.59 -9.55 11.54
C PHE A 86 -15.82 -10.15 12.26
N PRO A 87 -15.75 -11.31 12.96
CA PRO A 87 -16.95 -11.92 13.52
C PRO A 87 -17.65 -11.05 14.56
N THR A 88 -16.86 -10.41 15.43
CA THR A 88 -17.35 -9.51 16.47
C THR A 88 -17.89 -8.22 15.88
N ALA A 89 -17.17 -7.65 14.90
CA ALA A 89 -17.57 -6.42 14.24
C ALA A 89 -18.85 -6.58 13.41
N TYR A 90 -18.93 -7.63 12.60
CA TYR A 90 -20.12 -7.95 11.82
C TYR A 90 -21.33 -8.12 12.75
N ARG A 91 -21.17 -8.85 13.86
CA ARG A 91 -22.24 -9.03 14.85
C ARG A 91 -22.74 -7.75 15.47
N ARG A 92 -21.84 -6.79 15.70
CA ARG A 92 -22.18 -5.49 16.30
C ARG A 92 -23.09 -4.63 15.42
N TYR A 93 -22.92 -4.72 14.09
CA TYR A 93 -23.60 -3.84 13.13
C TYR A 93 -24.69 -4.52 12.31
N PHE A 94 -24.55 -5.82 12.02
CA PHE A 94 -25.44 -6.58 11.13
C PHE A 94 -26.11 -7.78 11.80
N GLY A 95 -25.76 -8.10 13.05
CA GLY A 95 -26.31 -9.24 13.79
C GLY A 95 -25.63 -10.56 13.45
N ASN A 96 -26.33 -11.68 13.56
CA ASN A 96 -25.67 -12.99 13.55
C ASN A 96 -24.92 -13.28 12.24
N ILE A 97 -23.75 -13.91 12.42
CA ILE A 97 -22.87 -14.35 11.34
C ILE A 97 -23.25 -15.73 10.82
#